data_AF-A0A239C3Q3-F1
#
_entry.id   AF-A0A239C3Q3-F1
#
_cell.length_a   1.000
_cell.length_b   1.000
_cell.length_c   1.000
_cell.angle_alpha   90.00
_cell.angle_beta   90.00
_cell.angle_gamma   90.00
#
_symmetry.space_group_name_H-M   'P 1'
#
loop_
_entity.id
_entity.type
_entity.pdbx_description
1 polymer ?
#
loop_
_entity_poly.entity_id
_entity_poly.type
_entity_poly.pdbx_seq_one_letter_code
_entity_poly.pdbx_strand_id
1 'polypeptide(L)'
;MPFSDQPPGATVQPCPLASPVPVYWVEIELIGEDDSPIPWEAYELRLPDGQCVPGFLDDQGFARFDNLASAQPCEVRFPNLDKDAWEKLETRAAKASS
;
A
#
# COMPACT_ATOMS: atom_id res chain seq x y z
N MET A 1 41.48 -38.58 16.94
CA MET A 1 40.77 -37.69 16.00
C MET A 1 40.34 -36.48 16.81
N PRO A 2 40.82 -35.27 16.51
CA PRO A 2 40.56 -34.07 17.32
C PRO A 2 39.10 -33.64 17.15
N PHE A 3 38.41 -33.39 18.25
CA PHE A 3 37.10 -32.75 18.24
C PHE A 3 37.34 -31.26 17.95
N SER A 4 36.96 -30.82 16.76
CA SER A 4 37.11 -29.43 16.34
C SER A 4 36.39 -28.48 17.30
N ASP A 5 37.17 -27.54 17.80
CA ASP A 5 36.79 -26.30 18.46
C ASP A 5 35.74 -25.54 17.63
N GLN A 6 34.46 -25.70 17.96
CA GLN A 6 33.40 -24.86 17.41
C GLN A 6 33.07 -23.76 18.43
N PRO A 7 33.36 -22.47 18.14
CA PRO A 7 33.10 -21.40 19.08
C PRO A 7 31.59 -21.30 19.38
N PRO A 8 31.19 -21.25 20.66
CA PRO A 8 29.79 -21.07 21.04
C PRO A 8 29.36 -19.64 20.70
N GLY A 9 28.73 -19.49 19.54
CA GLY A 9 28.23 -18.19 19.07
C GLY A 9 27.69 -18.16 17.63
N ALA A 10 27.94 -19.19 16.82
CA ALA A 10 27.59 -19.20 15.39
C ALA A 10 26.35 -20.04 15.02
N THR A 11 25.38 -20.21 15.92
CA THR A 11 24.10 -20.88 15.60
C THR A 11 22.90 -20.00 15.88
N VAL A 12 22.93 -18.74 15.41
CA VAL A 12 21.70 -17.97 15.26
C VAL A 12 20.88 -18.64 14.15
N GLN A 13 20.19 -19.71 14.53
CA GLN A 13 19.17 -20.31 13.69
C GLN A 13 18.06 -19.25 13.55
N PRO A 14 17.71 -18.79 12.35
CA PRO A 14 16.60 -17.85 12.21
C PRO A 14 15.38 -18.51 12.84
N CYS A 15 14.80 -17.83 13.82
CA CYS A 15 13.69 -18.36 14.60
C CYS A 15 12.56 -18.72 13.62
N PRO A 16 12.09 -19.98 13.57
CA PRO A 16 10.99 -20.40 12.69
C PRO A 16 9.63 -19.80 13.08
N LEU A 17 9.61 -18.94 14.11
CA LEU A 17 8.46 -18.27 14.69
C LEU A 17 8.41 -16.78 14.35
N ALA A 18 9.19 -16.32 13.36
CA ALA A 18 8.85 -15.08 12.69
C ALA A 18 7.51 -15.31 11.99
N SER A 19 6.40 -14.98 12.67
CA SER A 19 5.08 -14.89 12.07
C SER A 19 5.25 -14.19 10.73
N PRO A 20 4.73 -14.74 9.62
CA PRO A 20 4.94 -14.15 8.31
C PRO A 20 4.54 -12.68 8.43
N VAL A 21 5.50 -11.79 8.18
CA VAL A 21 5.21 -10.35 8.16
C VAL A 21 4.03 -10.18 7.22
N PRO A 22 2.86 -9.74 7.71
CA PRO A 22 1.68 -9.68 6.87
C PRO A 22 1.98 -8.69 5.74
N VAL A 23 2.00 -9.20 4.51
CA VAL A 23 2.14 -8.38 3.31
C VAL A 23 0.74 -7.90 2.93
N TYR A 24 0.59 -6.58 2.85
CA TYR A 24 -0.65 -5.94 2.48
C TYR A 24 -0.62 -5.54 1.01
N TRP A 25 -1.80 -5.35 0.45
CA TRP A 25 -1.99 -4.88 -0.91
C TRP A 25 -3.11 -3.84 -0.95
N VAL A 26 -3.01 -2.93 -1.90
CA VAL A 26 -4.07 -1.99 -2.25
C VAL A 26 -4.42 -2.19 -3.72
N GLU A 27 -5.72 -2.17 -4.01
CA GLU A 27 -6.25 -2.19 -5.36
C GLU A 27 -7.08 -0.93 -5.55
N ILE A 28 -6.91 -0.31 -6.70
CA ILE A 28 -7.48 0.97 -7.06
C ILE A 28 -8.29 0.71 -8.33
N GLU A 29 -9.58 1.05 -8.29
CA GLU A 29 -10.48 1.02 -9.44
C GLU A 29 -10.94 2.45 -9.70
N LEU A 30 -10.84 2.90 -10.95
CA LEU A 30 -11.22 4.25 -11.35
C LEU A 30 -12.36 4.18 -12.37
N ILE A 31 -13.53 4.66 -11.93
CA ILE A 31 -14.76 4.74 -12.72
C ILE A 31 -15.12 6.22 -12.89
N GLY A 32 -15.38 6.64 -14.13
CA GLY A 32 -15.79 8.00 -14.45
C GLY A 32 -17.27 8.26 -14.19
N GLU A 33 -17.71 9.51 -14.38
CA GLU A 33 -19.10 9.93 -14.17
C GLU A 33 -20.12 9.22 -15.09
N ASP A 34 -19.67 8.68 -16.21
CA ASP A 34 -20.47 7.92 -17.18
C ASP A 34 -20.57 6.42 -16.83
N ASP A 35 -20.14 6.01 -15.62
CA ASP A 35 -20.03 4.59 -15.22
C ASP A 35 -19.01 3.78 -16.05
N SER A 36 -18.21 4.47 -16.86
CA SER A 36 -17.16 3.87 -17.69
C SER A 36 -15.81 3.87 -16.95
N PRO A 37 -15.04 2.76 -16.98
CA PRO A 37 -13.71 2.73 -16.39
C PRO A 37 -12.77 3.70 -17.13
N ILE A 38 -11.84 4.32 -16.39
CA ILE A 38 -10.83 5.22 -16.95
C ILE A 38 -9.50 4.49 -17.01
N PRO A 39 -9.12 3.91 -18.16
CA PRO A 39 -7.85 3.22 -18.31
C PRO A 39 -6.68 4.17 -18.51
N TRP A 40 -5.46 3.66 -18.30
CA TRP A 40 -4.21 4.36 -18.58
C TRP A 40 -3.98 5.68 -17.83
N GLU A 41 -4.79 5.96 -16.81
CA GLU A 41 -4.66 7.18 -16.03
C GLU A 41 -3.46 7.09 -15.08
N ALA A 42 -2.74 8.21 -14.93
CA ALA A 42 -1.59 8.29 -14.06
C ALA A 42 -2.05 8.47 -12.61
N TYR A 43 -1.48 7.67 -11.70
CA TYR A 43 -1.73 7.78 -10.27
C TYR A 43 -0.43 7.88 -9.48
N GLU A 44 -0.52 8.49 -8.30
CA GLU A 44 0.55 8.57 -7.32
C GLU A 44 0.03 7.97 -6.01
N LEU A 45 0.64 6.86 -5.58
CA LEU A 45 0.39 6.24 -4.30
C LEU A 45 1.39 6.76 -3.26
N ARG A 46 0.88 7.51 -2.28
CA ARG A 46 1.67 7.96 -1.14
C ARG A 46 1.54 6.96 0.00
N LEU A 47 2.66 6.31 0.28
CA LEU A 47 2.82 5.38 1.37
C LEU A 47 2.86 6.12 2.72
N PRO A 48 2.49 5.45 3.83
CA PRO A 48 2.61 5.98 5.20
C PRO A 48 4.05 6.35 5.57
N ASP A 49 5.04 5.76 4.90
CA ASP A 49 6.47 6.06 5.07
C ASP A 49 6.86 7.44 4.49
N GLY A 50 5.94 8.07 3.75
CA GLY A 50 6.18 9.33 3.04
C GLY A 50 6.69 9.14 1.61
N GLN A 51 6.98 7.90 1.20
CA GLN A 51 7.35 7.55 -0.16
C GLN A 51 6.15 7.69 -1.11
N CYS A 52 6.34 8.40 -2.23
CA CYS A 52 5.37 8.46 -3.31
C CYS A 52 5.81 7.51 -4.43
N VAL A 53 4.90 6.64 -4.85
CA VAL A 53 5.11 5.68 -5.94
C VAL A 53 4.20 6.07 -7.10
N PRO A 54 4.74 6.54 -8.23
CA PRO A 54 3.96 6.79 -9.43
C PRO A 54 3.61 5.46 -10.13
N GLY A 55 2.43 5.40 -10.74
CA GLY A 55 1.95 4.26 -11.51
C GLY A 55 0.90 4.67 -12.55
N PHE A 56 0.42 3.68 -13.30
CA PHE A 56 -0.64 3.86 -14.29
C PHE A 56 -1.70 2.77 -14.10
N LEU A 57 -2.96 3.12 -14.32
CA LEU A 57 -4.04 2.14 -14.41
C LEU A 57 -3.93 1.32 -15.70
N ASP A 58 -4.46 0.10 -15.66
CA ASP A 58 -4.54 -0.82 -16.78
C ASP A 58 -5.72 -0.49 -17.72
N ASP A 59 -5.89 -1.26 -18.81
CA ASP A 59 -6.96 -1.13 -19.81
C ASP A 59 -8.38 -1.22 -19.23
N GLN A 60 -8.52 -1.83 -18.06
CA GLN A 60 -9.80 -1.93 -17.36
C GLN A 60 -10.00 -0.84 -16.29
N GLY A 61 -9.08 0.13 -16.16
CA GLY A 61 -9.15 1.15 -15.10
C GLY A 61 -8.83 0.59 -13.71
N PHE A 62 -7.97 -0.44 -13.64
CA PHE A 62 -7.49 -1.02 -12.39
C PHE A 62 -6.00 -0.79 -12.19
N ALA A 63 -5.59 -0.58 -10.95
CA ALA A 63 -4.20 -0.60 -10.54
C ALA A 63 -4.07 -1.42 -9.26
N ARG A 64 -3.05 -2.28 -9.21
CA ARG A 64 -2.77 -3.09 -8.04
C ARG A 64 -1.36 -2.82 -7.55
N PHE A 65 -1.25 -2.53 -6.27
CA PHE A 65 0.02 -2.36 -5.60
C PHE A 65 0.14 -3.37 -4.47
N ASP A 66 0.85 -4.46 -4.75
CA ASP A 66 1.46 -5.31 -3.75
C ASP A 66 2.72 -4.63 -3.17
N ASN A 67 3.24 -5.10 -2.03
CA ASN A 67 4.40 -4.56 -1.30
C ASN A 67 4.10 -3.49 -0.24
N LEU A 68 2.91 -3.48 0.36
CA LEU A 68 2.67 -2.71 1.57
C LEU A 68 3.17 -3.50 2.79
N ALA A 69 4.23 -2.98 3.41
CA ALA A 69 4.82 -3.56 4.61
C ALA A 69 3.98 -3.33 5.88
N SER A 70 2.99 -2.42 5.82
CA SER A 70 2.17 -2.05 6.96
C SER A 70 0.71 -1.79 6.57
N ALA A 71 -0.21 -2.16 7.45
CA ALA A 71 -1.62 -1.80 7.36
C ALA A 71 -1.86 -0.37 7.87
N GLN A 72 -1.32 0.61 7.16
CA GLN A 72 -1.48 2.03 7.49
C GLN A 72 -2.19 2.74 6.34
N PRO A 73 -2.89 3.85 6.61
CA PRO A 73 -3.59 4.61 5.59
C PRO A 73 -2.59 5.12 4.54
N CYS A 74 -2.86 4.81 3.27
CA CYS A 74 -2.14 5.34 2.11
C CYS A 74 -3.04 6.38 1.42
N GLU A 75 -2.44 7.43 0.88
CA GLU A 75 -3.15 8.41 0.02
C GLU A 75 -2.94 8.02 -1.44
N VAL A 76 -4.02 7.95 -2.23
CA VAL A 76 -3.97 7.82 -3.70
C VAL A 76 -4.32 9.18 -4.29
N ARG A 77 -3.58 9.60 -5.32
CA ARG A 77 -3.83 10.85 -6.06
C ARG A 77 -3.75 10.61 -7.56
N PHE A 78 -4.61 11.25 -8.33
CA PHE A 78 -4.61 11.24 -9.80
C PHE A 78 -4.29 12.64 -10.30
N PRO A 79 -3.02 13.03 -10.47
CA PRO A 79 -2.64 14.42 -10.78
C PRO A 79 -3.28 15.00 -12.06
N ASN A 80 -3.82 14.17 -12.95
CA ASN A 80 -4.58 14.63 -14.12
C ASN A 80 -6.07 14.88 -13.83
N LEU A 81 -6.69 14.13 -12.90
CA LEU A 81 -8.12 14.21 -12.56
C LEU A 81 -8.38 15.00 -11.27
N ASP A 82 -7.55 14.82 -10.25
CA ASP A 82 -7.57 15.54 -8.96
C ASP A 82 -7.40 17.06 -9.13
N LYS A 83 -7.01 17.56 -10.29
CA LYS A 83 -7.02 19.02 -10.57
C LYS A 83 -8.45 19.58 -10.62
N ASP A 84 -9.41 18.73 -10.97
CA ASP A 84 -10.81 19.09 -11.17
C ASP A 84 -11.71 18.57 -10.03
N ALA A 85 -11.29 17.50 -9.35
CA ALA A 85 -12.13 16.77 -8.39
C ALA A 85 -11.55 16.71 -6.96
N TRP A 86 -11.85 17.72 -6.13
CA TRP A 86 -11.76 17.59 -4.66
C TRP A 86 -13.00 18.17 -3.98
N GLU A 87 -13.99 17.32 -3.70
CA GLU A 87 -14.79 17.46 -2.49
C GLU A 87 -14.25 16.48 -1.46
N LYS A 88 -13.56 17.01 -0.44
CA LYS A 88 -13.22 16.25 0.76
C LYS A 88 -14.53 15.75 1.37
N LEU A 89 -14.83 14.46 1.20
CA LEU A 89 -15.73 13.77 2.12
C LEU A 89 -14.98 13.67 3.46
N GLU A 90 -15.04 14.76 4.24
CA GLU A 90 -14.62 14.75 5.64
C GLU A 90 -15.26 13.55 6.32
N THR A 91 -14.41 12.59 6.69
CA THR A 91 -14.78 11.47 7.54
C THR A 91 -15.53 12.01 8.74
N ARG A 92 -16.80 11.59 8.87
CA ARG A 92 -17.69 11.92 9.98
C ARG A 92 -16.99 11.61 11.30
N ALA A 93 -16.46 12.65 11.95
CA ALA A 93 -16.03 12.59 13.33
C ALA A 93 -17.24 12.15 14.17
N ALA A 94 -17.06 11.06 14.92
CA ALA A 94 -18.01 10.64 15.93
C ALA A 94 -18.26 11.81 16.90
N LYS A 95 -19.48 12.35 16.90
CA LYS A 95 -19.95 13.24 17.96
C LYS A 95 -20.73 12.40 18.97
N ALA A 96 -20.08 12.02 20.06
CA ALA A 96 -20.76 11.77 21.32
C ALA A 96 -21.19 13.12 21.92
N SER A 97 -22.48 13.28 22.22
CA SER A 97 -23.12 14.31 23.09
C SER A 97 -24.62 14.29 22.74
N SER A 98 -25.59 14.29 23.65
CA SER A 98 -25.65 14.30 25.11
C SER A 98 -27.07 13.90 25.48
#